data_AF-A0A2A5SRZ4-F1
#
_entry.id   AF-A0A2A5SRZ4-F1
#
_cell.length_a   1.000
_cell.length_b   1.000
_cell.length_c   1.000
_cell.angle_alpha   90.00
_cell.angle_beta   90.00
_cell.angle_gamma   90.00
#
_symmetry.space_group_name_H-M   'P 1'
#
loop_
_entity.id
_entity.type
_entity.pdbx_description
1 polymer ?
#
loop_
_entity_poly.entity_id
_entity_poly.type
_entity_poly.pdbx_seq_one_letter_code
_entity_poly.pdbx_strand_id
1 'polypeptide(L)'
;MKALRNMEALTVAIVDTTIAAQNMTVAAESMGLGICYIGGIRNDTSKVAELLNLPELTLPLFGLTIGLPNSRNEVKPRLPKANILSVNGYNHESLTDLSTYNEQTAEYYANRSHHQKSTNWSQEMSDFLTNPRREDLADFLKKQGFTLD
;
A
#
# COMPACT_ATOMS: atom_id res chain seq x y z
N MET A 1 -7.66 0.64 -29.80
CA MET A 1 -7.82 0.34 -28.35
C MET A 1 -6.77 -0.62 -27.79
N LYS A 2 -6.08 -1.47 -28.59
CA LYS A 2 -5.04 -2.40 -28.10
C LYS A 2 -3.95 -1.75 -27.23
N ALA A 3 -3.54 -0.52 -27.57
CA ALA A 3 -2.51 0.22 -26.84
C ALA A 3 -2.84 0.54 -25.37
N LEU A 4 -4.11 0.48 -24.95
CA LEU A 4 -4.54 0.77 -23.57
C LEU A 4 -4.75 -0.50 -22.73
N ARG A 5 -4.67 -1.69 -23.33
CA ARG A 5 -5.03 -2.94 -22.67
C ARG A 5 -3.83 -3.69 -22.09
N ASN A 6 -2.61 -3.36 -22.53
CA ASN A 6 -1.40 -4.05 -22.09
C ASN A 6 -0.97 -3.67 -20.67
N MET A 7 0.00 -4.42 -20.15
CA MET A 7 0.57 -4.20 -18.82
C MET A 7 1.34 -2.89 -18.68
N GLU A 8 1.85 -2.33 -19.78
CA GLU A 8 2.52 -1.03 -19.76
C GLU A 8 1.51 0.09 -19.42
N ALA A 9 0.39 0.14 -20.13
CA ALA A 9 -0.67 1.11 -19.88
C ALA A 9 -1.26 0.97 -18.46
N LEU A 10 -1.44 -0.27 -17.99
CA LEU A 10 -1.87 -0.53 -16.61
C LEU A 10 -0.83 -0.02 -15.60
N THR A 11 0.46 -0.26 -15.85
CA THR A 11 1.54 0.19 -14.96
C THR A 11 1.59 1.72 -14.89
N VAL A 12 1.50 2.41 -16.04
CA VAL A 12 1.42 3.87 -16.10
C VAL A 12 0.22 4.38 -15.29
N ALA A 13 -0.97 3.81 -15.49
CA ALA A 13 -2.17 4.20 -14.76
C ALA A 13 -2.03 4.02 -13.23
N ILE A 14 -1.39 2.93 -12.79
CA ILE A 14 -1.11 2.67 -11.37
C ILE A 14 -0.16 3.70 -10.79
N VAL A 15 0.93 3.99 -11.49
CA VAL A 15 1.95 4.96 -11.06
C VAL A 15 1.36 6.37 -10.97
N ASP A 16 0.68 6.84 -12.02
CA ASP A 16 0.07 8.17 -12.07
C ASP A 16 -0.96 8.36 -10.95
N THR A 17 -1.82 7.37 -10.75
CA THR A 17 -2.84 7.42 -9.69
C THR A 17 -2.21 7.45 -8.30
N THR A 18 -1.12 6.71 -8.09
CA THR A 18 -0.41 6.67 -6.80
C THR A 18 0.30 8.00 -6.51
N ILE A 19 0.94 8.60 -7.51
CA ILE A 19 1.57 9.93 -7.38
C ILE A 19 0.51 11.00 -7.08
N ALA A 20 -0.62 10.99 -7.81
CA ALA A 20 -1.72 11.91 -7.58
C ALA A 20 -2.29 11.80 -6.16
N ALA A 21 -2.51 10.57 -5.68
CA ALA A 21 -3.00 10.33 -4.32
C ALA A 21 -2.01 10.77 -3.24
N GLN A 22 -0.71 10.60 -3.47
CA GLN A 22 0.31 11.04 -2.52
C GLN A 22 0.44 12.57 -2.50
N ASN A 23 0.30 13.24 -3.64
CA ASN A 23 0.19 14.70 -3.68
C ASN A 23 -1.03 15.20 -2.90
N MET A 24 -2.19 14.54 -3.07
CA MET A 24 -3.40 14.85 -2.28
C MET A 24 -3.19 14.63 -0.77
N THR A 25 -2.50 13.55 -0.40
CA THR A 25 -2.12 13.26 0.98
C THR A 25 -1.30 14.39 1.60
N VAL A 26 -0.20 14.79 0.94
CA VAL A 26 0.67 15.87 1.43
C VAL A 26 -0.09 17.20 1.49
N ALA A 27 -0.90 17.51 0.49
CA ALA A 27 -1.74 18.71 0.49
C ALA A 27 -2.71 18.72 1.67
N ALA A 28 -3.45 17.64 1.90
CA ALA A 28 -4.38 17.52 3.01
C ALA A 28 -3.68 17.66 4.37
N GLU A 29 -2.56 16.96 4.58
CA GLU A 29 -1.81 17.03 5.83
C GLU A 29 -1.24 18.44 6.08
N SER A 30 -0.80 19.15 5.04
CA SER A 30 -0.35 20.55 5.16
C SER A 30 -1.45 21.52 5.56
N MET A 31 -2.72 21.18 5.29
CA MET A 31 -3.90 21.92 5.74
C MET A 31 -4.36 21.48 7.15
N GLY A 32 -3.59 20.63 7.83
CA GLY A 32 -3.91 20.13 9.17
C GLY A 32 -4.91 18.96 9.20
N LEU A 33 -5.33 18.45 8.04
CA LEU A 33 -6.23 17.29 7.94
C LEU A 33 -5.47 15.99 8.23
N GLY A 34 -6.22 14.95 8.61
CA GLY A 34 -5.73 13.58 8.72
C GLY A 34 -6.17 12.75 7.52
N ILE A 35 -5.35 11.76 7.16
CA ILE A 35 -5.61 10.85 6.03
C ILE A 35 -5.46 9.39 6.40
N CYS A 36 -6.06 8.52 5.60
CA CYS A 36 -5.76 7.08 5.64
C CYS A 36 -6.04 6.44 4.27
N TYR A 37 -5.05 5.71 3.74
CA TYR A 37 -5.26 4.88 2.55
C TYR A 37 -6.05 3.63 2.89
N ILE A 38 -7.09 3.36 2.11
CA ILE A 38 -7.96 2.19 2.27
C ILE A 38 -7.70 1.23 1.11
N GLY A 39 -6.63 0.43 1.24
CA GLY A 39 -6.37 -0.68 0.32
C GLY A 39 -7.41 -1.81 0.44
N GLY A 40 -8.26 -1.78 1.47
CA GLY A 40 -9.31 -2.77 1.72
C GLY A 40 -10.42 -2.80 0.67
N ILE A 41 -10.59 -1.75 -0.13
CA ILE A 41 -11.58 -1.73 -1.22
C ILE A 41 -11.33 -2.84 -2.25
N ARG A 42 -10.09 -3.35 -2.34
CA ARG A 42 -9.72 -4.46 -3.22
C ARG A 42 -10.08 -5.84 -2.66
N ASN A 43 -10.75 -5.92 -1.50
CA ASN A 43 -11.24 -7.19 -0.99
C ASN A 43 -12.48 -7.68 -1.78
N ASP A 44 -13.21 -6.77 -2.44
CA ASP A 44 -14.29 -7.08 -3.38
C ASP A 44 -14.29 -6.02 -4.48
N THR A 45 -13.31 -6.14 -5.38
CA THR A 45 -13.03 -5.15 -6.43
C THR A 45 -14.21 -5.03 -7.40
N SER A 46 -14.89 -6.15 -7.69
CA SER A 46 -16.04 -6.20 -8.59
C SER A 46 -17.23 -5.40 -8.04
N LYS A 47 -17.57 -5.58 -6.76
CA LYS A 47 -18.66 -4.84 -6.12
C LYS A 47 -18.37 -3.35 -6.02
N VAL A 48 -17.12 -2.97 -5.75
CA VAL A 48 -16.72 -1.55 -5.75
C VAL A 48 -16.86 -0.95 -7.15
N ALA A 49 -16.43 -1.67 -8.19
CA ALA A 49 -16.58 -1.23 -9.57
C ALA A 49 -18.05 -1.06 -9.98
N GLU A 50 -18.92 -2.00 -9.61
CA GLU A 50 -20.36 -1.92 -9.83
C GLU A 50 -20.97 -0.71 -9.11
N LEU A 51 -20.70 -0.57 -7.81
CA LEU A 51 -21.26 0.51 -6.98
C LEU A 51 -20.90 1.90 -7.51
N LEU A 52 -19.68 2.05 -8.04
CA LEU A 52 -19.18 3.31 -8.60
C LEU A 52 -19.43 3.45 -10.10
N ASN A 53 -20.11 2.48 -10.72
CA ASN A 53 -20.36 2.41 -12.17
C ASN A 53 -19.07 2.60 -13.00
N LEU A 54 -17.99 1.93 -12.61
CA LEU A 54 -16.71 2.07 -13.27
C LEU A 54 -16.73 1.38 -14.66
N PRO A 55 -16.41 2.10 -15.76
CA PRO A 55 -16.42 1.55 -17.11
C PRO A 55 -15.22 0.63 -17.38
N GLU A 56 -15.19 -0.06 -18.52
CA GLU A 56 -14.00 -0.82 -18.96
C GLU A 56 -12.70 -0.01 -18.84
N LEU A 57 -11.59 -0.72 -18.62
CA LEU A 57 -10.24 -0.17 -18.47
C LEU A 57 -10.01 0.69 -17.21
N THR A 58 -10.73 0.41 -16.12
CA THR A 58 -10.54 1.09 -14.82
C THR A 58 -10.24 0.12 -13.68
N LEU A 59 -9.32 0.46 -12.80
CA LEU A 59 -9.01 -0.36 -11.61
C LEU A 59 -9.16 0.49 -10.35
N PRO A 60 -10.09 0.19 -9.43
CA PRO A 60 -10.13 0.87 -8.14
C PRO A 60 -8.95 0.42 -7.26
N LEU A 61 -7.92 1.27 -7.17
CA LEU A 61 -6.67 0.95 -6.49
C LEU A 61 -6.78 1.03 -4.96
N PHE A 62 -7.27 2.15 -4.44
CA PHE A 62 -7.42 2.38 -3.00
C PHE A 62 -8.44 3.49 -2.77
N GLY A 63 -9.06 3.49 -1.59
CA GLY A 63 -9.75 4.68 -1.08
C GLY A 63 -8.74 5.60 -0.37
N LEU A 64 -9.08 6.88 -0.22
CA LEU A 64 -8.34 7.82 0.61
C LEU A 64 -9.34 8.58 1.48
N THR A 65 -9.35 8.29 2.78
CA THR A 65 -10.16 9.08 3.73
C THR A 65 -9.42 10.36 4.05
N ILE A 66 -10.13 11.49 4.09
CA ILE A 66 -9.58 12.79 4.47
C ILE A 66 -10.58 13.47 5.42
N GLY A 67 -10.10 14.02 6.53
CA GLY A 67 -10.97 14.71 7.47
C GLY A 67 -10.23 15.37 8.63
N LEU A 68 -10.99 15.99 9.54
CA LEU A 68 -10.43 16.59 10.74
C LEU A 68 -10.06 15.49 11.75
N PRO A 69 -8.79 15.39 12.17
CA PRO A 69 -8.37 14.34 13.08
C PRO A 69 -8.89 14.63 14.50
N ASN A 70 -9.63 13.68 15.09
CA ASN A 70 -9.99 13.74 16.51
C ASN A 70 -8.80 13.43 17.43
N SER A 71 -7.86 12.62 16.96
CA SER A 71 -6.57 12.34 17.59
C SER A 71 -5.52 12.07 16.51
N ARG A 72 -4.23 12.16 16.89
CA ARG A 72 -3.10 11.82 16.02
C ARG A 72 -2.41 10.58 16.56
N ASN A 73 -2.12 9.63 15.66
CA ASN A 73 -1.41 8.41 16.02
C ASN A 73 0.07 8.70 16.27
N GLU A 74 0.69 7.84 17.09
CA GLU A 74 2.15 7.79 17.21
C GLU A 74 2.80 7.46 15.85
N VAL A 75 4.00 8.00 15.64
CA VAL A 75 4.75 7.75 14.41
C VAL A 75 5.37 6.37 14.49
N LYS A 76 4.88 5.44 13.65
CA LYS A 76 5.49 4.11 13.50
C LYS A 76 6.92 4.23 12.93
N PRO A 77 7.93 3.58 13.52
CA PRO A 77 9.28 3.50 12.94
C PRO A 77 9.25 3.00 11.49
N ARG A 78 10.16 3.51 10.66
CA ARG A 78 10.37 3.06 9.27
C ARG A 78 11.63 2.23 9.18
N LEU A 79 11.75 1.42 8.12
CA LEU A 79 12.98 0.71 7.81
C LEU A 79 14.17 1.69 7.80
N PRO A 80 15.30 1.34 8.43
CA PRO A 80 16.52 2.13 8.37
C PRO A 80 16.96 2.38 6.93
N LYS A 81 17.66 3.49 6.70
CA LYS A 81 18.16 3.86 5.36
C LYS A 81 19.01 2.75 4.72
N ALA A 82 19.81 2.03 5.51
CA ALA A 82 20.62 0.89 5.07
C ALA A 82 19.78 -0.27 4.52
N ASN A 83 18.49 -0.34 4.87
CA ASN A 83 17.55 -1.37 4.42
C ASN A 83 16.67 -0.95 3.23
N ILE A 84 16.80 0.29 2.73
CA ILE A 84 16.00 0.79 1.60
C ILE A 84 16.83 1.47 0.51
N LEU A 85 18.03 1.97 0.83
CA LEU A 85 18.92 2.61 -0.13
C LEU A 85 20.01 1.63 -0.55
N SER A 86 20.15 1.45 -1.85
CA SER A 86 21.27 0.80 -2.49
C SER A 86 21.97 1.78 -3.42
N VAL A 87 23.30 1.76 -3.42
CA VAL A 87 24.13 2.64 -4.25
C VAL A 87 24.86 1.76 -5.25
N ASN A 88 24.78 2.10 -6.53
CA ASN A 88 25.35 1.38 -7.68
C ASN A 88 24.76 -0.02 -7.96
N GLY A 89 24.31 -0.75 -6.95
CA GLY A 89 23.74 -2.09 -7.10
C GLY A 89 22.94 -2.53 -5.87
N TYR A 90 22.07 -3.51 -6.06
CA TYR A 90 21.22 -4.04 -5.00
C TYR A 90 22.06 -4.81 -3.96
N ASN A 91 22.26 -4.23 -2.79
CA ASN A 91 23.02 -4.87 -1.71
C ASN A 91 22.11 -5.78 -0.88
N HIS A 92 21.91 -7.02 -1.33
CA HIS A 92 21.02 -7.97 -0.67
C HIS A 92 21.32 -8.16 0.82
N GLU A 93 22.58 -8.31 1.21
CA GLU A 93 22.97 -8.55 2.60
C GLU A 93 22.55 -7.40 3.52
N SER A 94 22.93 -6.16 3.18
CA SER A 94 22.55 -4.97 3.96
C SER A 94 21.05 -4.72 3.95
N LEU A 95 20.37 -4.96 2.82
CA LEU A 95 18.94 -4.73 2.72
C LEU A 95 18.11 -5.72 3.54
N THR A 96 18.61 -6.95 3.73
CA THR A 96 17.89 -8.04 4.41
C THR A 96 18.28 -8.24 5.87
N ASP A 97 19.33 -7.59 6.38
CA ASP A 97 19.60 -7.53 7.82
C ASP A 97 18.60 -6.58 8.53
N LEU A 98 17.56 -7.17 9.10
CA LEU A 98 16.49 -6.46 9.80
C LEU A 98 16.62 -6.51 11.32
N SER A 99 17.75 -6.99 11.87
CA SER A 99 17.94 -7.19 13.32
C SER A 99 17.61 -5.92 14.12
N THR A 100 18.28 -4.81 13.79
CA THR A 100 18.07 -3.50 14.44
C THR A 100 16.63 -3.01 14.29
N TYR A 101 16.03 -3.19 13.11
CA TYR A 101 14.66 -2.73 12.87
C TYR A 101 13.62 -3.59 13.61
N ASN A 102 13.88 -4.89 13.77
CA ASN A 102 13.05 -5.79 14.54
C ASN A 102 13.08 -5.46 16.03
N GLU A 103 14.23 -5.11 16.59
CA GLU A 103 14.35 -4.62 17.97
C GLU A 103 13.55 -3.32 18.17
N GLN A 104 13.76 -2.32 17.30
CA GLN A 104 13.04 -1.04 17.36
C GLN A 104 11.52 -1.20 17.24
N THR A 105 11.07 -2.07 16.34
CA THR A 105 9.63 -2.29 16.13
C THR A 105 9.01 -3.13 17.24
N ALA A 106 9.76 -4.05 17.84
CA ALA A 106 9.31 -4.79 19.03
C ALA A 106 9.09 -3.86 20.22
N GLU A 107 10.03 -2.95 20.48
CA GLU A 107 9.88 -1.93 21.52
C GLU A 107 8.68 -1.02 21.23
N TYR A 108 8.53 -0.54 19.99
CA TYR A 108 7.38 0.26 19.58
C TYR A 108 6.04 -0.46 19.79
N TYR A 109 5.92 -1.72 19.38
CA TYR A 109 4.67 -2.47 19.53
C TYR A 109 4.34 -2.80 20.99
N ALA A 110 5.36 -3.01 21.84
CA ALA A 110 5.17 -3.24 23.26
C ALA A 110 4.69 -1.97 23.99
N ASN A 111 5.16 -0.79 23.56
CA ASN A 111 4.97 0.47 24.29
C ASN A 111 3.92 1.43 23.69
N ARG A 112 3.36 1.14 22.51
CA ARG A 112 2.34 2.00 21.89
C ARG A 112 1.08 2.14 22.75
N SER A 113 0.43 3.30 22.68
CA SER A 113 -0.78 3.63 23.45
C SER A 113 -2.00 2.72 23.21
N HIS A 114 -2.09 2.09 22.03
CA HIS A 114 -3.22 1.24 21.67
C HIS A 114 -2.77 -0.04 20.96
N HIS A 115 -3.50 -1.14 21.20
CA HIS A 115 -3.25 -2.45 20.58
C HIS A 115 -1.83 -2.99 20.81
N GLN A 116 -1.30 -2.93 22.03
CA GLN A 116 0.04 -3.44 22.33
C GLN A 116 0.19 -4.90 21.89
N LYS A 117 1.37 -5.25 21.37
CA LYS A 117 1.67 -6.60 20.86
C LYS A 117 3.09 -7.00 21.23
N SER A 118 3.28 -8.28 21.53
CA SER A 118 4.61 -8.89 21.62
C SER A 118 4.96 -9.48 20.24
N THR A 119 5.52 -8.65 19.37
CA THR A 119 5.87 -9.01 17.98
C THR A 119 6.92 -8.04 17.43
N ASN A 120 7.47 -8.30 16.25
CA ASN A 120 8.31 -7.36 15.51
C ASN A 120 7.81 -7.22 14.06
N TRP A 121 8.48 -6.38 13.26
CA TRP A 121 8.06 -6.16 11.87
C TRP A 121 8.14 -7.42 11.02
N SER A 122 9.23 -8.20 11.09
CA SER A 122 9.40 -9.41 10.29
C SER A 122 8.31 -10.45 10.57
N GLN A 123 7.96 -10.66 11.84
CA GLN A 123 6.89 -11.60 12.23
C GLN A 123 5.53 -11.15 11.70
N GLU A 124 5.13 -9.89 11.94
CA GLU A 124 3.84 -9.37 11.43
C GLU A 124 3.75 -9.43 9.91
N MET A 125 4.85 -9.15 9.19
CA MET A 125 4.87 -9.21 7.74
C MET A 125 4.82 -10.66 7.23
N SER A 126 5.55 -11.57 7.87
CA SER A 126 5.49 -13.01 7.56
C SER A 126 4.07 -13.54 7.74
N ASP A 127 3.45 -13.27 8.88
CA ASP A 127 2.07 -13.70 9.17
C ASP A 127 1.08 -13.12 8.15
N PHE A 128 1.25 -11.84 7.79
CA PHE A 128 0.40 -11.17 6.80
C PHE A 128 0.53 -11.74 5.38
N LEU A 129 1.75 -12.12 4.97
CA LEU A 129 2.05 -12.60 3.61
C LEU A 129 1.94 -14.13 3.46
N THR A 130 1.80 -14.88 4.56
CA THR A 130 1.72 -16.35 4.55
C THR A 130 0.55 -16.85 3.71
N ASN A 131 -0.59 -16.15 3.74
CA ASN A 131 -1.77 -16.55 2.98
C ASN A 131 -1.95 -15.62 1.76
N PRO A 132 -2.06 -16.16 0.54
CA PRO A 132 -2.42 -15.35 -0.62
C PRO A 132 -3.76 -14.65 -0.37
N ARG A 133 -3.84 -13.39 -0.81
CA ARG A 133 -5.04 -12.55 -0.66
C ARG A 133 -5.45 -12.03 -2.04
N ARG A 134 -6.76 -11.90 -2.25
CA ARG A 134 -7.34 -11.27 -3.46
C ARG A 134 -6.92 -12.00 -4.73
N GLU A 135 -7.04 -13.32 -4.70
CA GLU A 135 -6.71 -14.20 -5.83
C GLU A 135 -7.59 -13.89 -7.06
N ASP A 136 -8.76 -13.29 -6.84
CA ASP A 136 -9.72 -12.85 -7.87
C ASP A 136 -9.27 -11.59 -8.64
N LEU A 137 -8.24 -10.87 -8.18
CA LEU A 137 -7.81 -9.61 -8.79
C LEU A 137 -7.38 -9.80 -10.26
N ALA A 138 -6.69 -10.90 -10.57
CA ALA A 138 -6.26 -11.18 -11.94
C ALA A 138 -7.46 -11.37 -12.89
N ASP A 139 -8.50 -12.07 -12.43
CA ASP A 139 -9.71 -12.28 -13.22
C ASP A 139 -10.53 -11.00 -13.36
N PHE A 140 -10.58 -10.17 -12.31
CA PHE A 140 -11.17 -8.83 -12.39
C PHE A 140 -10.47 -7.99 -13.48
N LEU A 141 -9.14 -7.92 -13.48
CA LEU A 141 -8.39 -7.14 -14.47
C LEU A 141 -8.65 -7.61 -15.91
N LYS A 142 -8.69 -8.93 -16.13
CA LYS A 142 -9.04 -9.50 -17.44
C LYS A 142 -10.46 -9.11 -17.88
N LYS A 143 -11.45 -9.21 -16.98
CA LYS A 143 -12.83 -8.77 -17.24
C LYS A 143 -12.91 -7.28 -17.55
N GLN A 144 -12.08 -6.47 -16.88
CA GLN A 144 -11.98 -5.05 -17.12
C GLN A 144 -11.25 -4.69 -18.42
N GLY A 145 -10.70 -5.69 -19.11
CA GLY A 145 -10.15 -5.55 -20.43
C GLY A 145 -8.63 -5.47 -20.52
N PHE A 146 -7.92 -5.62 -19.39
CA PHE A 146 -6.45 -5.66 -19.35
C PHE A 146 -5.93 -7.04 -19.77
N THR A 147 -4.80 -7.05 -20.47
CA THR A 147 -4.14 -8.24 -21.04
C THR A 147 -2.67 -8.27 -20.64
N LEU A 148 -2.09 -9.48 -20.60
CA LEU A 148 -0.66 -9.68 -20.36
C LEU A 148 0.19 -9.50 -21.63
N ASP A 149 -0.46 -9.39 -22.79
CA ASP A 149 0.15 -9.15 -24.11
C ASP A 149 0.76 -7.75 -24.24
#